data_AF-A0A1H9AM24-F1
#
_entry.id   AF-A0A1H9AM24-F1
#
_cell.length_a   1.000
_cell.length_b   1.000
_cell.length_c   1.000
_cell.angle_alpha   90.00
_cell.angle_beta   90.00
_cell.angle_gamma   90.00
#
_symmetry.space_group_name_H-M   'P 1'
#
loop_
_entity.id
_entity.type
_entity.pdbx_description
1 polymer ?
#
loop_
_entity_poly.entity_id
_entity_poly.type
_entity_poly.pdbx_seq_one_letter_code
_entity_poly.pdbx_strand_id
1 'polypeptide(L)'
;MFITLGILIISIVIVVIELPKLKKGGTKLIWTFSILLFMGTFLNIAVVFNALIISPLEPIMYIFQPISNLLKETLLNKNNL
;
A
#
# COMPACT_ATOMS: atom_id res chain seq x y z
N MET A 1 3.28 15.22 13.74
CA MET A 1 2.02 15.99 13.85
C MET A 1 1.81 16.99 12.69
N PHE A 2 2.78 17.85 12.36
CA PHE A 2 2.63 18.79 11.22
C PHE A 2 2.63 18.10 9.85
N ILE A 3 3.40 17.02 9.70
CA ILE A 3 3.49 16.26 8.43
C ILE A 3 2.16 15.58 8.09
N THR A 4 1.47 15.02 9.09
CA THR A 4 0.14 14.40 8.90
C THR A 4 -0.94 15.43 8.54
N LEU A 5 -0.85 16.64 9.07
CA LEU A 5 -1.70 17.77 8.66
C LEU A 5 -1.45 18.13 7.18
N GLY A 6 -0.20 18.16 6.74
CA GLY A 6 0.15 18.36 5.32
C GLY A 6 -0.43 17.29 4.40
N ILE A 7 -0.33 16.01 4.79
CA ILE A 7 -0.90 14.89 4.03
C ILE A 7 -2.42 15.00 3.92
N LEU A 8 -3.10 15.37 5.01
CA LEU A 8 -4.55 15.60 5.01
C LEU A 8 -4.97 16.74 4.07
N ILE A 9 -4.24 17.86 4.10
CA ILE A 9 -4.50 19.00 3.21
C ILE A 9 -4.34 18.59 1.74
N ILE A 10 -3.25 17.89 1.40
CA ILE A 10 -3.02 17.40 0.03
C ILE A 10 -4.13 16.44 -0.39
N SER A 11 -4.54 15.52 0.49
CA SER A 11 -5.64 14.58 0.22
C SER A 11 -6.95 15.31 -0.08
N ILE A 12 -7.28 16.36 0.69
CA ILE A 12 -8.46 17.22 0.44
C ILE A 12 -8.36 17.92 -0.92
N VAL A 13 -7.19 18.48 -1.26
CA VAL A 13 -6.97 19.14 -2.55
C VAL A 13 -7.19 18.16 -3.71
N ILE A 14 -6.69 16.93 -3.60
CA ILE A 14 -6.90 15.88 -4.60
C ILE A 14 -8.40 15.58 -4.75
N VAL A 15 -9.15 15.44 -3.64
CA VAL A 15 -10.61 15.25 -3.71
C VAL A 15 -11.28 16.41 -4.44
N VAL A 16 -10.98 17.66 -4.10
CA VAL A 16 -11.64 18.82 -4.71
C VAL A 16 -11.40 18.89 -6.23
N ILE A 17 -10.20 18.53 -6.69
CA ILE A 17 -9.84 18.56 -8.12
C ILE A 17 -10.44 17.37 -8.88
N GLU A 18 -10.41 16.18 -8.29
CA GLU A 18 -10.78 14.94 -8.97
C GLU A 18 -12.27 14.62 -8.85
N LEU A 19 -12.92 14.92 -7.72
CA LEU A 19 -14.36 14.67 -7.51
C LEU A 19 -15.28 15.24 -8.61
N PRO A 20 -15.10 16.47 -9.13
CA PRO A 20 -15.93 16.97 -10.24
C PRO A 20 -15.69 16.23 -11.56
N LYS A 21 -14.47 15.73 -11.79
CA LYS A 21 -14.16 14.89 -12.96
C LYS A 21 -14.79 13.52 -12.84
N LEU A 22 -14.73 12.92 -11.64
CA LEU A 22 -15.25 11.60 -11.33
C LEU A 22 -16.79 11.53 -11.34
N LYS A 23 -17.48 12.62 -10.96
CA LYS A 23 -18.95 12.70 -11.08
C LYS A 23 -19.44 12.50 -12.52
N LYS A 24 -18.62 12.80 -13.53
CA LYS A 24 -18.96 12.57 -14.94
C LYS A 24 -18.80 11.12 -15.39
N GLY A 25 -18.00 10.32 -14.68
CA GLY A 25 -17.66 8.93 -15.04
C GLY A 25 -18.48 7.84 -14.33
N GLY A 26 -19.36 8.21 -13.40
CA GLY A 26 -20.24 7.29 -12.68
C GLY A 26 -19.72 6.83 -11.32
N THR A 27 -20.60 6.20 -10.54
CA THR A 27 -20.38 5.84 -9.12
C THR A 27 -19.26 4.84 -8.88
N LYS A 28 -18.98 3.95 -9.85
CA LYS A 28 -17.92 2.94 -9.73
C LYS A 28 -16.52 3.57 -9.68
N LEU A 29 -16.28 4.62 -10.46
CA LEU A 29 -15.01 5.34 -10.46
C LEU A 29 -14.80 6.10 -9.16
N ILE A 30 -15.86 6.73 -8.62
CA ILE A 30 -15.82 7.42 -7.33
C ILE A 30 -15.40 6.46 -6.22
N TRP A 31 -15.96 5.24 -6.22
CA TRP A 31 -15.63 4.23 -5.22
C TRP A 31 -14.18 3.76 -5.31
N THR A 32 -13.69 3.44 -6.53
CA THR A 32 -12.29 3.07 -6.75
C THR A 32 -11.33 4.19 -6.35
N PHE A 33 -11.62 5.44 -6.73
CA PHE A 33 -10.82 6.60 -6.35
C PHE A 33 -10.81 6.81 -4.83
N SER A 34 -11.96 6.68 -4.17
CA SER A 34 -12.05 6.85 -2.72
C SER A 34 -11.22 5.79 -1.98
N ILE A 35 -11.25 4.54 -2.42
CA ILE A 35 -10.43 3.46 -1.85
C ILE A 35 -8.95 3.74 -2.08
N LEU A 36 -8.57 4.13 -3.30
CA LEU A 36 -7.18 4.39 -3.66
C LEU A 36 -6.62 5.57 -2.85
N LEU A 37 -7.38 6.65 -2.72
CA LEU A 37 -7.02 7.82 -1.94
C LEU A 37 -6.94 7.50 -0.44
N PHE A 38 -7.90 6.74 0.08
CA PHE A 38 -7.89 6.30 1.47
C PHE A 38 -6.66 5.44 1.76
N MET A 39 -6.36 4.47 0.90
CA MET A 39 -5.21 3.58 1.05
C MET A 39 -3.89 4.36 0.98
N GLY A 40 -3.74 5.28 0.02
CA GLY A 40 -2.56 6.14 -0.09
C GLY A 40 -2.38 7.10 1.10
N THR A 41 -3.47 7.68 1.60
CA THR A 41 -3.46 8.57 2.78
C THR A 41 -3.11 7.79 4.04
N PHE A 42 -3.72 6.62 4.23
CA PHE A 42 -3.45 5.72 5.35
C PHE A 42 -1.99 5.26 5.36
N LEU A 43 -1.45 4.87 4.20
CA LEU A 43 -0.05 4.45 4.08
C LEU A 43 0.92 5.59 4.41
N ASN A 44 0.65 6.80 3.92
CA ASN A 44 1.46 7.98 4.26
C ASN A 44 1.45 8.28 5.76
N ILE A 45 0.28 8.19 6.41
CA ILE A 45 0.18 8.38 7.86
C ILE A 45 0.94 7.27 8.61
N ALA A 46 0.83 6.01 8.18
CA ALA A 46 1.54 4.87 8.77
C ALA A 46 3.07 5.02 8.68
N VAL A 47 3.58 5.54 7.56
CA VAL A 47 5.01 5.89 7.39
C VAL A 47 5.42 6.99 8.36
N VAL A 48 4.66 8.09 8.45
CA VAL A 48 4.98 9.24 9.33
C VAL A 48 4.94 8.87 10.80
N PHE A 49 4.02 8.00 11.20
CA PHE A 49 3.93 7.50 12.57
C PHE A 49 5.00 6.46 12.89
N ASN A 50 5.90 6.13 11.95
CA ASN A 50 6.89 5.07 12.14
C ASN A 50 6.25 3.72 12.53
N ALA A 51 4.94 3.56 12.30
CA ALA A 51 4.23 2.29 12.50
C ALA A 51 4.69 1.23 11.49
N LEU A 52 5.33 1.67 10.41
CA LEU A 52 6.05 0.86 9.42
C LEU A 52 7.58 0.83 9.68
N ILE A 53 8.05 1.02 10.92
CA ILE A 53 9.45 0.71 11.33
C ILE A 53 9.76 -0.79 11.21
N ILE A 54 8.75 -1.63 10.95
CA ILE A 54 8.97 -2.97 10.39
C ILE A 54 9.90 -2.79 9.19
N SER A 55 11.08 -3.41 9.23
CA SER A 55 12.08 -3.29 8.16
C SER A 55 11.36 -3.46 6.82
N PRO A 56 11.61 -2.61 5.81
CA PRO A 56 10.97 -2.73 4.49
C PRO A 56 11.11 -4.15 3.90
N LEU A 57 12.15 -4.86 4.35
CA LEU A 57 12.40 -6.26 4.06
C LEU A 57 11.41 -7.24 4.67
N GLU A 58 10.75 -6.99 5.81
CA GLU A 58 9.89 -8.01 6.43
C GLU A 58 8.60 -8.30 5.68
N PRO A 59 7.82 -7.31 5.19
CA PRO A 59 6.64 -7.60 4.38
C PRO A 59 7.02 -8.26 3.05
N ILE A 60 8.16 -7.85 2.48
CA ILE A 60 8.75 -8.48 1.29
C ILE A 60 9.11 -9.94 1.64
N MET A 61 9.83 -10.17 2.72
CA MET A 61 10.16 -11.52 3.20
C MET A 61 8.90 -12.35 3.39
N TYR A 62 7.86 -11.82 4.04
CA TYR A 62 6.62 -12.56 4.27
C TYR A 62 5.98 -13.06 2.96
N ILE A 63 6.01 -12.24 1.90
CA ILE A 63 5.51 -12.62 0.57
C ILE A 63 6.44 -13.65 -0.11
N PHE A 64 7.76 -13.46 0.00
CA PHE A 64 8.76 -14.26 -0.72
C PHE A 64 9.23 -15.52 0.03
N GLN A 65 9.00 -15.62 1.34
CA GLN A 65 9.37 -16.74 2.19
C GLN A 65 8.69 -18.06 1.80
N PRO A 66 7.39 -18.14 1.45
CA PRO A 66 6.82 -19.38 0.95
C PRO A 66 7.49 -19.83 -0.35
N ILE A 67 7.80 -18.91 -1.26
CA ILE A 67 8.51 -19.21 -2.52
C ILE A 67 9.91 -19.74 -2.21
N SER A 68 10.64 -19.08 -1.29
CA SER A 68 11.96 -19.53 -0.85
C SER A 68 11.92 -20.91 -0.20
N ASN A 69 10.89 -21.22 0.59
CA ASN A 69 10.72 -22.52 1.23
C ASN A 69 10.46 -23.60 0.19
N LEU A 70 9.57 -23.35 -0.79
CA LEU A 70 9.30 -24.28 -1.89
C LEU A 70 10.54 -24.51 -2.76
N LEU A 71 11.29 -23.46 -3.08
CA LEU A 71 12.55 -23.58 -3.83
C LEU A 71 13.60 -24.36 -3.02
N LYS A 72 13.71 -24.09 -1.73
CA LYS A 72 14.63 -24.79 -0.84
C LYS A 72 14.27 -26.27 -0.72
N GLU A 73 12.99 -26.59 -0.56
CA GLU A 73 12.49 -27.96 -0.50
C GLU A 73 12.69 -28.69 -1.84
N THR A 74 12.34 -28.08 -2.98
CA THR A 74 12.48 -28.72 -4.29
C THR A 74 13.94 -28.87 -4.75
N LEU A 75 14.81 -27.90 -4.47
CA LEU A 75 16.21 -27.92 -4.90
C LEU A 75 17.16 -28.66 -3.94
N LEU A 76 16.96 -28.58 -2.61
CA LEU A 76 17.78 -29.35 -1.66
C LEU A 76 17.33 -30.80 -1.50
N ASN A 77 16.03 -31.12 -1.66
CA ASN A 77 15.57 -32.51 -1.63
C ASN A 77 16.12 -33.32 -2.81
N LYS A 78 16.35 -32.68 -3.96
CA LYS A 78 16.91 -33.34 -5.16
C LYS A 78 18.41 -33.67 -5.04
N ASN A 79 19.16 -32.98 -4.18
CA ASN A 79 20.61 -33.19 -4.02
C ASN A 79 20.98 -34.25 -2.95
N ASN A 80 19.98 -34.85 -2.28
CA ASN A 80 20.18 -35.85 -1.22
C ASN A 80 19.70 -37.26 -1.62
N LEU A 81 19.49 -37.52 -2.92
CA LEU A 81 19.18 -38.82 -3.53
C LEU A 81 20.28 -39.18 -4.54
#